data_AF-A0A7K4WMT9-F1
#
_entry.id   AF-A0A7K4WMT9-F1
#
_cell.length_a   1.000
_cell.length_b   1.000
_cell.length_c   1.000
_cell.angle_alpha   90.00
_cell.angle_beta   90.00
_cell.angle_gamma   90.00
#
_symmetry.space_group_name_H-M   'P 1'
#
loop_
_entity.id
_entity.type
_entity.pdbx_description
1 polymer ?
#
loop_
_entity_poly.entity_id
_entity_poly.type
_entity_poly.pdbx_seq_one_letter_code
_entity_poly.pdbx_strand_id
1 'polypeptide(L)'
;MKPRVSLQDSALRNGNFSLRIDPVRSEDAGLYEAWVKYNSEVHTCHVDLGVITVTLSPPNPVVEKEMLLMSCNSSYRASLVETCWFHNGHLGPTSRTFCSLPGALSILRPAMSDAGSWLCQLRYSDNKIISATYSLEILGFDGPTNPVVYAAAGSAAH
;
A
#
# COMPACT_ATOMS: atom_id res chain seq x y z
N MET A 1 -21.15 -13.12 -13.22
CA MET A 1 -19.85 -12.76 -12.59
C MET A 1 -19.28 -11.61 -13.40
N LYS A 2 -18.96 -10.47 -12.78
CA LYS A 2 -18.46 -9.30 -13.52
C LYS A 2 -16.99 -9.51 -13.85
N PRO A 3 -16.53 -9.26 -15.08
CA PRO A 3 -15.11 -9.42 -15.42
C PRO A 3 -14.27 -8.36 -14.69
N ARG A 4 -13.06 -8.75 -14.28
CA ARG A 4 -12.06 -7.88 -13.63
C ARG A 4 -11.63 -6.72 -14.54
N VAL A 5 -11.51 -7.02 -15.83
CA VAL A 5 -11.16 -6.08 -16.89
C VAL A 5 -12.42 -5.81 -17.71
N SER A 6 -12.79 -4.55 -17.91
CA SER A 6 -13.99 -4.20 -18.65
C SER A 6 -13.88 -2.86 -19.38
N LEU A 7 -14.57 -2.79 -20.51
CA LEU A 7 -14.94 -1.56 -21.21
C LEU A 7 -16.44 -1.35 -20.98
N GLN A 8 -16.90 -0.09 -20.96
CA GLN A 8 -18.32 0.22 -20.90
C GLN A 8 -18.90 0.36 -22.31
N ASP A 9 -19.53 -0.70 -22.83
CA ASP A 9 -20.03 -0.75 -24.21
C ASP A 9 -20.99 0.39 -24.57
N SER A 10 -21.87 0.77 -23.64
CA SER A 10 -22.78 1.90 -23.82
C SER A 10 -22.04 3.24 -23.87
N ALA A 11 -20.90 3.35 -23.20
CA ALA A 11 -20.08 4.56 -23.15
C ALA A 11 -19.18 4.70 -24.39
N LEU A 12 -18.80 3.59 -25.04
CA LEU A 12 -18.02 3.60 -26.30
C LEU A 12 -18.73 4.41 -27.39
N ARG A 13 -20.07 4.27 -27.48
CA ARG A 13 -20.89 5.01 -28.45
C ARG A 13 -20.89 6.52 -28.21
N ASN A 14 -20.59 6.94 -26.98
CA ASN A 14 -20.50 8.34 -26.58
C ASN A 14 -19.05 8.83 -26.57
N GLY A 15 -18.11 8.07 -27.17
CA GLY A 15 -16.69 8.43 -27.26
C GLY A 15 -15.88 8.13 -26.00
N ASN A 16 -16.42 7.38 -25.05
CA ASN A 16 -15.68 6.98 -23.85
C ASN A 16 -15.08 5.57 -24.03
N PHE A 17 -13.76 5.53 -24.19
CA PHE A 17 -12.97 4.31 -24.39
C PHE A 17 -12.17 3.90 -23.14
N SER A 18 -12.59 4.30 -21.94
CA SER A 18 -11.88 4.01 -20.70
C SER A 18 -11.83 2.51 -20.39
N LEU A 19 -10.62 2.01 -20.10
CA LEU A 19 -10.36 0.67 -19.59
C LEU A 19 -10.46 0.65 -18.06
N ARG A 20 -11.29 -0.23 -17.51
CA ARG A 20 -11.37 -0.48 -16.06
C ARG A 20 -10.74 -1.82 -15.71
N ILE A 21 -9.81 -1.80 -14.76
CA ILE A 21 -9.18 -2.98 -14.15
C ILE A 21 -9.45 -2.93 -12.64
N ASP A 22 -10.17 -3.90 -12.10
CA ASP A 22 -10.57 -3.90 -10.69
C ASP A 22 -10.80 -5.34 -10.17
N PRO A 23 -9.95 -5.87 -9.26
CA PRO A 23 -8.77 -5.23 -8.67
C PRO A 23 -7.54 -5.24 -9.61
N VAL A 24 -6.65 -4.26 -9.41
CA VAL A 24 -5.35 -4.16 -10.08
C VAL A 24 -4.34 -5.11 -9.45
N ARG A 25 -3.47 -5.69 -10.27
CA ARG A 25 -2.39 -6.61 -9.87
C ARG A 25 -1.07 -6.16 -10.47
N SER A 26 0.06 -6.63 -9.92
CA SER A 26 1.39 -6.33 -10.43
C SER A 26 1.60 -6.78 -11.89
N GLU A 27 0.91 -7.85 -12.30
CA GLU A 27 0.92 -8.38 -13.68
C GLU A 27 0.23 -7.46 -14.70
N ASP A 28 -0.60 -6.52 -14.25
CA ASP A 28 -1.24 -5.54 -15.13
C ASP A 28 -0.28 -4.39 -15.51
N ALA A 29 0.91 -4.31 -14.91
CA ALA A 29 1.85 -3.24 -15.26
C ALA A 29 2.37 -3.37 -16.70
N GLY A 30 2.46 -2.26 -17.42
CA GLY A 30 3.04 -2.20 -18.76
C GLY A 30 2.40 -1.16 -19.67
N LEU A 31 2.79 -1.22 -20.94
CA LEU A 31 2.30 -0.33 -21.97
C LEU A 31 0.96 -0.83 -22.54
N TYR A 32 -0.05 0.02 -22.45
CA TYR A 32 -1.36 -0.17 -23.06
C TYR A 32 -1.46 0.71 -24.30
N GLU A 33 -1.99 0.14 -25.38
CA GLU A 33 -2.26 0.86 -26.61
C GLU A 33 -3.74 0.72 -26.97
N ALA A 34 -4.39 1.84 -27.25
CA ALA A 34 -5.78 1.90 -27.69
C ALA A 34 -5.84 2.42 -29.13
N TRP A 35 -6.62 1.73 -29.96
CA TRP A 35 -6.85 2.06 -31.36
C TRP A 35 -8.34 2.32 -31.55
N VAL A 36 -8.69 3.54 -31.95
CA VAL A 36 -10.08 3.95 -32.16
C VAL A 36 -10.23 4.41 -33.59
N LYS A 37 -11.10 3.73 -34.35
CA LYS A 37 -11.45 4.14 -35.71
C LYS A 37 -12.72 4.97 -35.68
N TYR A 38 -12.66 6.18 -36.21
CA TYR A 38 -13.82 7.05 -36.40
C TYR A 38 -13.81 7.60 -37.83
N ASN A 39 -14.88 7.34 -38.58
CA ASN A 39 -14.95 7.56 -40.03
C ASN A 39 -13.77 6.88 -40.76
N SER A 40 -12.94 7.67 -41.46
CA SER A 40 -11.73 7.24 -42.17
C SER A 40 -10.45 7.41 -41.36
N GLU A 41 -10.52 7.97 -40.15
CA GLU A 41 -9.36 8.26 -39.31
C GLU A 41 -9.20 7.19 -38.21
N VAL A 42 -7.94 6.95 -37.86
CA VAL A 42 -7.55 6.07 -36.75
C VAL A 42 -6.81 6.92 -35.72
N HIS A 43 -7.35 6.96 -34.51
CA HIS A 43 -6.72 7.60 -33.37
C HIS A 43 -6.04 6.54 -32.51
N THR A 44 -4.80 6.81 -32.10
CA THR A 44 -4.03 5.95 -31.21
C THR A 44 -3.72 6.66 -29.91
N CYS A 45 -3.73 5.91 -28.81
CA CYS A 45 -3.38 6.41 -27.48
C CYS A 45 -2.51 5.38 -26.76
N HIS A 46 -1.44 5.86 -26.12
CA HIS A 46 -0.50 5.04 -25.38
C HIS A 46 -0.56 5.43 -23.90
N VAL A 47 -0.67 4.42 -23.03
CA VAL A 47 -0.71 4.60 -21.57
C VAL A 47 0.26 3.61 -20.93
N ASP A 48 1.23 4.11 -20.20
CA ASP A 48 2.13 3.26 -19.39
C ASP A 48 1.58 3.13 -17.97
N LEU A 49 1.17 1.92 -17.60
CA LEU A 49 0.60 1.59 -16.29
C LEU A 49 1.70 1.09 -15.35
N GLY A 50 2.06 1.94 -14.38
CA GLY A 50 2.83 1.55 -13.20
C GLY A 50 1.91 1.03 -12.09
N VAL A 51 2.31 -0.04 -11.41
CA VAL A 51 1.62 -0.61 -10.24
C VAL A 51 2.54 -0.46 -9.05
N ILE A 52 1.97 0.00 -7.93
CA ILE A 52 2.65 0.15 -6.65
C ILE A 52 1.97 -0.71 -5.60
N THR A 53 2.76 -1.42 -4.81
CA THR A 53 2.27 -2.32 -3.77
C THR A 53 3.09 -2.17 -2.50
N VAL A 54 2.44 -2.34 -1.36
CA VAL A 54 3.11 -2.41 -0.06
C VAL A 54 3.09 -3.86 0.41
N THR A 55 4.25 -4.40 0.78
CA THR A 55 4.41 -5.76 1.30
C THR A 55 5.04 -5.72 2.68
N LEU A 56 4.60 -6.60 3.57
CA LEU A 56 5.13 -6.71 4.92
C LEU A 56 5.99 -7.97 5.09
N SER A 57 7.03 -7.86 5.90
CA SER A 57 7.80 -8.99 6.42
C SER A 57 8.06 -8.76 7.92
N PRO A 58 7.48 -9.58 8.84
CA PRO A 58 6.57 -10.69 8.57
C PRO A 58 5.21 -10.24 7.97
N PRO A 59 4.44 -11.14 7.34
CA PRO A 59 3.12 -10.83 6.81
C PRO A 59 2.13 -10.38 7.90
N ASN A 60 1.15 -9.58 7.53
CA ASN A 60 0.08 -9.13 8.42
C ASN A 60 -0.75 -10.32 8.98
N PRO A 61 -1.19 -10.29 10.25
CA PRO A 61 -1.00 -9.24 11.24
C PRO A 61 0.34 -9.33 12.00
N VAL A 62 0.92 -8.17 12.33
CA VAL A 62 2.27 -8.06 12.91
C VAL A 62 2.20 -8.13 14.43
N VAL A 63 3.04 -8.92 15.09
CA VAL A 63 3.06 -8.99 16.55
C VAL A 63 3.86 -7.81 17.13
N GLU A 64 3.37 -7.25 18.25
CA GLU A 64 4.06 -6.19 18.98
C GLU A 64 5.50 -6.58 19.31
N LYS A 65 6.44 -5.63 19.26
CA LYS A 65 7.88 -5.80 19.55
C LYS A 65 8.66 -6.68 18.57
N GLU A 66 7.99 -7.42 17.68
CA GLU A 66 8.66 -8.13 16.60
C GLU A 66 8.97 -7.17 15.45
N MET A 67 10.22 -7.18 14.98
CA MET A 67 10.66 -6.26 13.93
C MET A 67 9.80 -6.41 12.67
N LEU A 68 9.34 -5.28 12.15
CA LEU A 68 8.58 -5.19 10.91
C LEU A 68 9.38 -4.49 9.82
N LEU A 69 9.40 -5.06 8.63
CA LEU A 69 9.83 -4.40 7.41
C LEU A 69 8.62 -4.17 6.50
N MET A 70 8.36 -2.90 6.18
CA MET A 70 7.39 -2.47 5.18
C MET A 70 8.12 -2.10 3.89
N SER A 71 7.90 -2.83 2.81
CA SER A 71 8.51 -2.54 1.51
C SER A 71 7.47 -1.98 0.56
N CYS A 72 7.81 -0.88 -0.09
CA CYS A 72 7.01 -0.23 -1.10
C CYS A 72 7.61 -0.52 -2.48
N ASN A 73 6.99 -1.47 -3.17
CA ASN A 73 7.46 -1.97 -4.44
C ASN A 73 6.70 -1.29 -5.57
N SER A 74 7.40 -0.96 -6.65
CA SER A 74 6.79 -0.39 -7.84
C SER A 74 7.32 -1.06 -9.09
N SER A 75 6.45 -1.25 -10.07
CA SER A 75 6.84 -1.67 -11.42
C SER A 75 7.37 -0.51 -12.27
N TYR A 76 7.38 0.72 -11.75
CA TYR A 76 7.81 1.89 -12.48
C TYR A 76 9.31 1.85 -12.77
N ARG A 77 9.68 2.06 -14.04
CA ARG A 77 11.02 1.75 -14.56
C ARG A 77 12.06 2.86 -14.38
N ALA A 78 11.65 4.04 -13.93
CA ALA A 78 12.57 5.14 -13.64
C ALA A 78 13.40 4.87 -12.37
N SER A 79 14.50 5.61 -12.18
CA SER A 79 15.31 5.48 -10.97
C SER A 79 14.62 6.15 -9.78
N LEU A 80 14.53 5.44 -8.66
CA LEU A 80 13.98 5.97 -7.41
C LEU A 80 14.94 7.00 -6.80
N VAL A 81 14.43 8.20 -6.54
CA VAL A 81 15.20 9.32 -5.98
C VAL A 81 14.91 9.48 -4.49
N GLU A 82 13.66 9.32 -4.08
CA GLU A 82 13.23 9.57 -2.71
C GLU A 82 12.05 8.69 -2.33
N THR A 83 12.01 8.31 -1.05
CA THR A 83 10.94 7.53 -0.43
C THR A 83 10.46 8.26 0.81
N CYS A 84 9.17 8.56 0.86
CA CYS A 84 8.50 9.17 1.99
C CYS A 84 7.42 8.23 2.52
N TRP A 85 7.37 8.06 3.83
CA TRP A 85 6.30 7.33 4.50
C TRP A 85 5.48 8.32 5.31
N PHE A 86 4.18 8.09 5.39
CA PHE A 86 3.26 8.87 6.23
C PHE A 86 2.42 7.91 7.05
N HIS A 87 2.23 8.22 8.33
CA HIS A 87 1.37 7.50 9.24
C HIS A 87 0.23 8.41 9.67
N ASN A 88 -1.00 7.98 9.41
CA ASN A 88 -2.22 8.76 9.70
C ASN A 88 -2.17 10.21 9.16
N GLY A 89 -1.58 10.40 7.97
CA GLY A 89 -1.46 11.70 7.30
C GLY A 89 -0.29 12.58 7.75
N HIS A 90 0.44 12.18 8.79
CA HIS A 90 1.65 12.86 9.24
C HIS A 90 2.88 12.21 8.63
N LEU A 91 3.91 13.01 8.33
CA LEU A 91 5.19 12.47 7.84
C LEU A 91 5.68 11.44 8.86
N GLY A 92 6.02 10.24 8.37
CA GLY A 92 6.25 9.04 9.15
C GLY A 92 7.22 9.29 10.31
N PRO A 93 7.10 8.53 11.42
CA PRO A 93 7.57 9.04 12.69
C PRO A 93 9.08 9.24 12.67
N THR A 94 9.53 10.42 13.09
CA THR A 94 10.95 10.81 13.18
C THR A 94 11.69 10.12 14.36
N SER A 95 11.10 9.05 14.91
CA SER A 95 11.56 8.39 16.12
C SER A 95 12.75 7.47 15.86
N ARG A 96 13.57 7.25 16.88
CA ARG A 96 14.81 6.44 16.85
C ARG A 96 14.60 4.95 16.52
N THR A 97 13.36 4.50 16.45
CA THR A 97 12.96 3.11 16.15
C THR A 97 12.74 2.83 14.67
N PHE A 98 12.82 3.85 13.81
CA PHE A 98 12.56 3.73 12.37
C PHE A 98 13.87 3.84 11.56
N CYS A 99 14.10 2.88 10.67
CA CYS A 99 15.18 2.96 9.69
C CYS A 99 14.57 3.08 8.29
N SER A 100 14.84 4.20 7.60
CA SER A 100 14.43 4.38 6.21
C SER A 100 15.48 3.79 5.28
N LEU A 101 15.07 2.82 4.47
CA LEU A 101 15.84 2.29 3.36
C LEU A 101 15.22 2.80 2.04
N PRO A 102 15.96 2.80 0.92
CA PRO A 102 15.36 3.08 -0.38
C PRO A 102 14.16 2.16 -0.63
N GLY A 103 12.97 2.74 -0.77
CA GLY A 103 11.72 1.99 -0.98
C GLY A 103 11.20 1.19 0.22
N ALA A 104 11.79 1.28 1.41
CA ALA A 104 11.36 0.49 2.57
C ALA A 104 11.48 1.22 3.91
N LEU A 105 10.67 0.80 4.88
CA LEU A 105 10.64 1.30 6.25
C LEU A 105 10.74 0.12 7.22
N SER A 106 11.75 0.14 8.09
CA SER A 106 11.85 -0.82 9.20
C SER A 106 11.35 -0.21 10.49
N ILE A 107 10.44 -0.91 11.18
CA ILE A 107 9.96 -0.59 12.53
C ILE A 107 10.55 -1.62 13.49
N LEU A 108 11.52 -1.21 14.31
CA LEU A 108 12.29 -2.14 15.15
C LEU A 108 11.46 -2.78 16.27
N ARG A 109 10.53 -2.03 16.84
CA ARG A 109 9.64 -2.45 17.93
C ARG A 109 8.25 -1.87 17.69
N PRO A 110 7.44 -2.47 16.81
CA PRO A 110 6.09 -2.01 16.54
C PRO A 110 5.27 -2.03 17.82
N ALA A 111 4.51 -0.96 18.05
CA ALA A 111 3.56 -0.82 19.14
C ALA A 111 2.14 -0.67 18.59
N MET A 112 1.12 -0.86 19.43
CA MET A 112 -0.29 -0.67 19.02
C MET A 112 -0.55 0.72 18.43
N SER A 113 0.22 1.73 18.83
CA SER A 113 0.15 3.09 18.26
C SER A 113 0.58 3.18 16.79
N ASP A 114 1.36 2.23 16.29
CA ASP A 114 1.84 2.22 14.90
C ASP A 114 0.81 1.62 13.94
N ALA A 115 -0.28 1.01 14.45
CA ALA A 115 -1.36 0.50 13.62
C ALA A 115 -2.10 1.63 12.88
N GLY A 116 -2.85 1.25 11.84
CA GLY A 116 -3.66 2.18 11.05
C GLY A 116 -3.11 2.47 9.67
N SER A 117 -3.40 3.66 9.13
CA SER A 117 -3.16 3.96 7.71
C SER A 117 -1.73 4.45 7.49
N TRP A 118 -1.01 3.71 6.65
CA TRP A 118 0.32 4.05 6.15
C TRP A 118 0.27 4.39 4.68
N LEU A 119 0.82 5.53 4.29
CA LEU A 119 1.00 5.93 2.90
C LEU A 119 2.49 5.88 2.57
N CYS A 120 2.86 5.07 1.61
CA CYS A 120 4.15 5.17 0.95
C CYS A 120 4.03 6.15 -0.23
N GLN A 121 5.00 7.03 -0.39
CA GLN A 121 5.17 7.90 -1.53
C GLN A 121 6.58 7.75 -2.10
N LEU A 122 6.68 7.47 -3.41
CA LEU A 122 7.92 7.31 -4.14
C LEU A 122 8.06 8.44 -5.16
N ARG A 123 9.23 9.09 -5.18
CA ARG A 123 9.59 10.09 -6.18
C ARG A 123 10.71 9.58 -7.07
N TYR A 124 10.51 9.67 -8.38
CA TYR A 124 11.41 9.16 -9.40
C TYR A 124 12.20 10.27 -10.10
N SER A 125 13.24 9.86 -10.84
CA SER A 125 14.16 10.76 -11.55
C SER A 125 13.51 11.61 -12.65
N ASP A 126 12.36 11.18 -13.16
CA ASP A 126 11.53 11.90 -14.11
C ASP A 126 10.49 12.81 -13.43
N ASN A 127 10.63 13.03 -12.12
CA ASN A 127 9.72 13.80 -11.27
C ASN A 127 8.31 13.20 -11.11
N LYS A 128 8.07 11.96 -11.54
CA LYS A 128 6.80 11.30 -11.21
C LYS A 128 6.77 10.93 -9.72
N ILE A 129 5.62 11.21 -9.11
CA ILE A 129 5.32 10.86 -7.74
C ILE A 129 4.17 9.85 -7.77
N ILE A 130 4.38 8.70 -7.16
CA ILE A 130 3.38 7.65 -7.00
C ILE A 130 3.24 7.28 -5.53
N SER A 131 2.07 6.79 -5.13
CA SER A 131 1.82 6.46 -3.74
C SER A 131 0.87 5.28 -3.58
N ALA A 132 1.05 4.55 -2.48
CA ALA A 132 0.21 3.41 -2.10
C ALA A 132 -0.13 3.51 -0.62
N THR A 133 -1.40 3.27 -0.30
CA THR A 133 -1.87 3.19 1.08
C THR A 133 -1.95 1.73 1.52
N TYR A 134 -1.56 1.46 2.75
CA TYR A 134 -1.67 0.16 3.40
C TYR A 134 -2.23 0.34 4.81
N SER A 135 -3.13 -0.54 5.24
CA SER A 135 -3.66 -0.54 6.60
C SER A 135 -2.88 -1.56 7.43
N LEU A 136 -2.02 -1.09 8.33
CA LEU A 136 -1.22 -1.95 9.20
C LEU A 136 -2.03 -2.41 10.41
N GLU A 137 -2.05 -3.71 10.67
CA GLU A 137 -2.64 -4.29 11.87
C GLU A 137 -1.54 -4.85 12.77
N ILE A 138 -1.63 -4.53 14.06
CA ILE A 138 -0.69 -4.99 15.07
C ILE A 138 -1.44 -5.80 16.12
N LEU A 139 -0.96 -7.00 16.40
CA LEU A 139 -1.40 -7.85 17.49
C LEU A 139 -0.57 -7.55 18.72
N GLY A 140 -1.21 -6.94 19.71
CA GLY A 140 -0.64 -6.71 21.03
C GLY A 140 -1.61 -7.15 22.12
N PHE A 141 -1.15 -7.07 23.37
CA PHE A 141 -2.02 -7.27 24.52
C PHE A 141 -2.83 -6.00 24.80
N ASP A 142 -4.15 -6.13 24.89
CA ASP A 142 -5.08 -5.06 25.30
C ASP A 142 -5.11 -4.84 26.83
N GLY A 143 -4.29 -5.59 27.57
CA GLY A 143 -4.19 -5.54 29.03
C GLY A 143 -3.03 -4.67 29.53
N PRO A 144 -3.05 -4.23 30.79
CA PRO A 144 -1.91 -3.55 31.40
C PRO A 144 -0.68 -4.48 31.37
N THR A 145 0.51 -3.91 31.15
CA THR A 145 1.77 -4.67 31.11
C THR A 145 2.01 -5.48 32.38
N ASN A 146 1.45 -5.03 33.51
CA ASN A 146 1.44 -5.73 34.79
C ASN A 146 0.02 -5.72 35.37
N PRO A 147 -0.80 -6.76 35.13
CA PRO A 147 -2.12 -6.85 35.73
C PRO A 147 -1.99 -7.11 37.23
N VAL A 148 -2.64 -6.27 38.04
CA VAL A 148 -2.77 -6.51 39.47
C VAL A 148 -4.13 -7.13 39.73
N VAL A 149 -4.12 -8.34 40.29
CA VAL A 149 -5.34 -9.08 40.65
C VAL A 149 -5.40 -9.15 42.17
N TYR A 150 -6.50 -8.66 42.75
CA TYR A 150 -6.79 -8.81 44.16
C TYR A 150 -7.80 -9.94 44.35
N ALA A 151 -7.51 -10.86 45.27
CA ALA A 151 -8.42 -11.94 45.66
C ALA A 151 -8.64 -11.93 47.19
N ALA A 152 -9.81 -12.37 47.62
CA ALA A 152 -10.11 -12.51 49.04
C ALA A 152 -9.32 -13.68 49.66
N ALA A 153 -8.98 -13.56 50.95
CA ALA A 153 -8.30 -14.62 51.69
C ALA A 153 -9.13 -15.93 51.66
N GLY A 154 -8.52 -17.01 51.17
CA GLY A 154 -9.18 -18.32 51.03
C GLY A 154 -9.77 -18.62 49.64
N SER A 155 -9.59 -17.73 48.65
CA SER A 155 -10.01 -17.99 47.27
C SER A 155 -9.10 -19.04 46.62
N ALA A 156 -9.68 -20.03 45.94
CA ALA A 156 -8.91 -20.98 45.13
C ALA A 156 -8.32 -20.26 43.91
N ALA A 157 -7.02 -20.44 43.66
CA ALA A 157 -6.40 -19.99 42.42
C ALA A 157 -6.86 -20.90 41.28
N HIS A 158 -7.47 -20.32 40.26
CA HIS A 158 -7.77 -21.00 38.99
C HIS A 158 -6.89 -20.42 37.89
#